data_AF-A0A0E0F6D8-F1
#
_entry.id   AF-A0A0E0F6D8-F1
#
_cell.length_a   1.000
_cell.length_b   1.000
_cell.length_c   1.000
_cell.angle_alpha   90.00
_cell.angle_beta   90.00
_cell.angle_gamma   90.00
#
_symmetry.space_group_name_H-M   'P 1'
#
loop_
_entity.id
_entity.type
_entity.pdbx_description
1 polymer ?
#
loop_
_entity_poly.entity_id
_entity_poly.type
_entity_poly.pdbx_seq_one_letter_code
_entity_poly.pdbx_strand_id
1 'polypeptide(L)'
;MSPPCDAPPPPPRKSPFREIMDRGVFHAFEHLVETGEVPFQEPAAAPEPPPHARLYAPHEAAASVARAVDALGLLGAAAPVHLVLHDSALVAGAAFVSANPAAVRSVTLIDATAVLPAFPAAVLGVPVLGSMVVRVPALFRGLLRLCCAREMGAEVAEAHRAAMRMEGKRDAVFESWKALNQSFDLKEWRGSSEAVRKLPMMVLWSGSWTDRWIDEGKKVVAALPDAKFVYHSGGRWPQEDAYDELSELIAEFVTSLPTSVRSQHIDQSSEQATAQE
;
A
#
# COMPACT_ATOMS: atom_id res chain seq x y z
N MET A 1 -5.78 -7.34 -63.80
CA MET A 1 -6.10 -6.77 -62.47
C MET A 1 -4.82 -6.84 -61.66
N SER A 2 -4.21 -5.68 -61.40
CA SER A 2 -3.00 -5.57 -60.56
C SER A 2 -3.41 -5.46 -59.08
N PRO A 3 -2.62 -5.99 -58.13
CA PRO A 3 -2.90 -5.84 -56.71
C PRO A 3 -2.67 -4.39 -56.26
N PRO A 4 -3.33 -3.93 -55.17
CA PRO A 4 -3.11 -2.59 -54.63
C PRO A 4 -1.72 -2.47 -54.01
N CYS A 5 -1.05 -1.34 -54.26
CA CYS A 5 0.24 -0.97 -53.68
C CYS A 5 0.15 -0.90 -52.16
N ASP A 6 1.08 -1.56 -51.47
CA ASP A 6 1.29 -1.44 -50.04
C ASP A 6 1.59 0.01 -49.65
N ALA A 7 0.92 0.49 -48.60
CA ALA A 7 1.20 1.80 -48.01
C ALA A 7 2.63 1.83 -47.41
N PRO A 8 3.34 2.96 -47.50
CA PRO A 8 4.69 3.06 -46.95
C PRO A 8 4.68 2.89 -45.43
N PRO A 9 5.71 2.24 -44.85
CA PRO A 9 5.80 2.04 -43.41
C PRO A 9 5.86 3.39 -42.67
N PRO A 10 5.28 3.47 -41.46
CA PRO A 10 5.30 4.70 -40.68
C PRO A 10 6.75 5.11 -40.35
N PRO A 11 7.04 6.42 -40.29
CA PRO A 11 8.39 6.92 -40.06
C PRO A 11 8.94 6.45 -38.70
N PRO A 12 10.26 6.21 -38.60
CA PRO A 12 10.88 5.72 -37.38
C PRO A 12 10.69 6.71 -36.22
N ARG A 13 10.28 6.14 -35.08
CA ARG A 13 10.01 6.84 -33.82
C ARG A 13 11.21 7.68 -33.40
N LYS A 14 11.03 8.99 -33.19
CA LYS A 14 12.02 9.83 -32.51
C LYS A 14 11.85 9.65 -31.00
N SER A 15 12.94 9.44 -30.26
CA SER A 15 12.89 9.43 -28.79
C SER A 15 12.47 10.81 -28.29
N PRO A 16 11.69 10.93 -27.19
CA PRO A 16 11.23 12.22 -26.65
C PRO A 16 12.39 13.20 -26.40
N PHE A 17 13.52 12.69 -25.94
CA PHE A 17 14.75 13.48 -25.76
C PHE A 17 15.29 14.10 -27.05
N ARG A 18 15.18 13.37 -28.16
CA ARG A 18 15.64 13.82 -29.49
C ARG A 18 14.66 14.80 -30.11
N GLU A 19 13.37 14.66 -29.81
CA GLU A 19 12.37 15.66 -30.20
C GLU A 19 12.55 16.97 -29.42
N ILE A 20 12.83 16.90 -28.11
CA ILE A 20 13.16 18.07 -27.30
C ILE A 20 14.45 18.75 -27.80
N MET A 21 15.45 17.97 -28.20
CA MET A 21 16.68 18.51 -28.81
C MET A 21 16.44 19.12 -30.19
N ASP A 22 15.61 18.50 -31.02
CA ASP A 22 15.35 18.94 -32.40
C ASP A 22 14.45 20.18 -32.45
N ARG A 23 13.49 20.29 -31.53
CA ARG A 23 12.42 21.31 -31.57
C ARG A 23 12.48 22.32 -30.43
N GLY A 24 13.21 22.02 -29.35
CA GLY A 24 13.25 22.85 -28.15
C GLY A 24 12.12 22.54 -27.18
N VAL A 25 12.37 22.81 -25.89
CA VAL A 25 11.45 22.51 -24.77
C VAL A 25 10.12 23.27 -24.88
N PHE A 26 10.11 24.43 -25.54
CA PHE A 26 8.95 25.30 -25.64
C PHE A 26 8.11 25.12 -26.91
N HIS A 27 8.53 24.28 -27.85
CA HIS A 27 7.86 24.12 -29.15
C HIS A 27 6.36 23.78 -29.05
N ALA A 28 5.99 22.89 -28.13
CA ALA A 28 4.58 22.54 -27.93
C ALA A 28 3.75 23.71 -27.36
N PHE A 29 4.39 24.59 -26.59
CA PHE A 29 3.76 25.79 -26.04
C PHE A 29 3.65 26.89 -27.09
N GLU A 30 4.68 27.09 -27.92
CA GLU A 30 4.66 28.04 -29.05
C GLU A 30 3.57 27.64 -30.05
N HIS A 31 3.47 26.36 -30.40
CA HIS A 31 2.41 25.86 -31.28
C HIS A 31 1.01 26.07 -30.68
N LEU A 32 0.84 25.86 -29.37
CA LEU A 32 -0.42 26.11 -28.68
C LEU A 32 -0.80 27.59 -28.70
N VAL A 33 0.16 28.49 -28.52
CA VAL A 33 -0.06 29.95 -28.58
C VAL A 33 -0.41 30.39 -30.00
N GLU A 34 0.23 29.81 -31.02
CA GLU A 34 0.04 30.17 -32.42
C GLU A 34 -1.24 29.60 -33.03
N THR A 35 -1.60 28.36 -32.68
CA THR A 35 -2.70 27.64 -33.34
C THR A 35 -3.94 27.46 -32.46
N GLY A 36 -3.81 27.65 -31.14
CA GLY A 36 -4.87 27.38 -30.17
C GLY A 36 -5.09 25.89 -29.89
N GLU A 37 -4.29 25.01 -30.51
CA GLU A 37 -4.43 23.56 -30.38
C GLU A 37 -3.20 22.96 -29.67
N VAL A 38 -3.44 22.04 -28.73
CA VAL A 38 -2.38 21.17 -28.22
C VAL A 38 -2.20 20.05 -29.23
N PRO A 39 -1.01 19.84 -29.81
CA PRO A 39 -0.77 18.72 -30.71
C PRO A 39 -0.80 17.41 -29.91
N PHE A 40 -2.01 16.90 -29.69
CA PHE A 40 -2.24 15.66 -28.96
C PHE A 40 -2.03 14.49 -29.93
N GLN A 41 -0.87 13.85 -29.82
CA GLN A 41 -0.76 12.47 -30.27
C GLN A 41 -1.35 11.59 -29.17
N GLU A 42 -2.36 10.77 -29.53
CA GLU A 42 -2.81 9.69 -28.65
C GLU A 42 -1.56 8.94 -28.15
N PRO A 43 -1.36 8.82 -26.83
CA PRO A 43 -0.29 8.00 -26.31
C PRO A 43 -0.47 6.60 -26.89
N ALA A 44 0.48 6.15 -27.71
CA ALA A 44 0.55 4.75 -28.06
C ALA A 44 0.47 3.95 -26.75
N ALA A 45 -0.40 2.93 -26.71
CA ALA A 45 -0.64 2.10 -25.53
C ALA A 45 0.67 1.89 -24.78
N ALA A 46 0.71 2.33 -23.51
CA ALA A 46 1.92 2.31 -22.72
C ALA A 46 2.57 0.93 -22.84
N PRO A 47 3.90 0.85 -23.10
CA PRO A 47 4.56 -0.44 -23.19
C PRO A 47 4.21 -1.23 -21.93
N GLU A 48 3.72 -2.46 -22.12
CA GLU A 48 3.27 -3.28 -21.01
C GLU A 48 4.38 -3.31 -19.94
N PRO A 49 4.05 -3.04 -18.67
CA PRO A 49 5.06 -3.00 -17.62
C PRO A 49 5.76 -4.35 -17.60
N PRO A 50 7.10 -4.36 -17.44
CA PRO A 50 7.85 -5.60 -17.49
C PRO A 50 7.32 -6.58 -16.43
N PRO A 51 7.43 -7.91 -16.65
CA PRO A 51 6.73 -8.91 -15.85
C PRO A 51 6.93 -8.78 -14.34
N HIS A 52 8.11 -8.32 -13.92
CA HIS A 52 8.46 -8.07 -12.52
C HIS A 52 7.75 -6.86 -11.91
N ALA A 53 7.43 -5.81 -12.67
CA ALA A 53 6.69 -4.66 -12.17
C ALA A 53 5.22 -5.01 -11.87
N ARG A 54 4.64 -6.00 -12.58
CA ARG A 54 3.30 -6.52 -12.30
C ARG A 54 3.19 -7.24 -10.97
N LEU A 55 4.25 -7.96 -10.57
CA LEU A 55 4.29 -8.68 -9.29
C LEU A 55 4.07 -7.75 -8.08
N TYR A 56 4.42 -6.48 -8.22
CA TYR A 56 4.29 -5.47 -7.18
C TYR A 56 3.08 -4.54 -7.37
N ALA A 57 2.24 -4.83 -8.36
CA ALA A 57 0.99 -4.10 -8.54
C ALA A 57 0.02 -4.43 -7.39
N PRO A 58 -0.77 -3.45 -6.89
CA PRO A 58 -1.66 -3.69 -5.75
C PRO A 58 -2.67 -4.83 -5.94
N HIS A 59 -3.14 -5.09 -7.17
CA HIS A 59 -4.06 -6.18 -7.46
C HIS A 59 -3.41 -7.57 -7.33
N GLU A 60 -2.14 -7.72 -7.74
CA GLU A 60 -1.38 -8.97 -7.57
C GLU A 60 -1.05 -9.23 -6.10
N ALA A 61 -0.72 -8.17 -5.35
CA ALA A 61 -0.56 -8.25 -3.91
C ALA A 61 -1.86 -8.68 -3.22
N ALA A 62 -3.01 -8.08 -3.60
CA ALA A 62 -4.32 -8.47 -3.10
C ALA A 62 -4.70 -9.92 -3.45
N ALA A 63 -4.41 -10.36 -4.68
CA ALA A 63 -4.62 -11.75 -5.08
C ALA A 63 -3.75 -12.73 -4.28
N SER A 64 -2.52 -12.33 -3.95
CA SER A 64 -1.63 -13.12 -3.08
C SER A 64 -2.17 -13.25 -1.66
N VAL A 65 -2.71 -12.16 -1.10
CA VAL A 65 -3.42 -12.18 0.18
C VAL A 65 -4.63 -13.12 0.12
N ALA A 66 -5.45 -13.02 -0.93
CA ALA A 66 -6.61 -13.90 -1.09
C ALA A 66 -6.21 -15.38 -1.13
N ARG A 67 -5.17 -15.75 -1.90
CA ARG A 67 -4.66 -17.13 -1.92
C ARG A 67 -4.16 -17.60 -0.56
N ALA A 68 -3.50 -16.72 0.21
CA ALA A 68 -3.04 -17.06 1.56
C ALA A 68 -4.21 -17.29 2.52
N VAL A 69 -5.23 -16.43 2.48
CA VAL A 69 -6.45 -16.57 3.29
C VAL A 69 -7.21 -17.86 2.90
N ASP A 70 -7.22 -18.21 1.62
CA ASP A 70 -7.84 -19.46 1.12
C ASP A 70 -7.10 -20.69 1.63
N ALA A 71 -5.77 -20.68 1.51
CA ALA A 71 -4.91 -21.77 1.96
C ALA A 71 -5.00 -22.01 3.48
N LEU A 72 -5.32 -20.97 4.26
CA LEU A 72 -5.56 -21.06 5.69
C LEU A 72 -7.00 -21.50 6.04
N GLY A 73 -7.86 -21.74 5.04
CA GLY A 73 -9.26 -22.13 5.23
C GLY A 73 -10.13 -21.00 5.80
N LEU A 74 -9.68 -19.75 5.67
CA LEU A 74 -10.36 -18.57 6.21
C LEU A 74 -11.33 -17.93 5.20
N LEU A 75 -11.25 -18.31 3.93
CA LEU A 75 -12.22 -17.91 2.90
C LEU A 75 -13.48 -18.78 3.01
N GLY A 76 -14.36 -18.38 3.94
CA GLY A 76 -15.67 -19.00 4.14
C GLY A 76 -16.51 -18.22 5.13
N ALA A 77 -17.83 -18.39 5.07
CA ALA A 77 -18.79 -17.67 5.91
C ALA A 77 -18.67 -17.92 7.43
N ALA A 78 -17.71 -18.75 7.87
CA ALA A 78 -17.56 -19.21 9.24
C ALA A 78 -16.58 -18.37 10.11
N ALA A 79 -15.62 -17.65 9.51
CA ALA A 79 -14.63 -16.88 10.26
C ALA A 79 -14.15 -15.64 9.48
N PRO A 80 -14.91 -14.54 9.49
CA PRO A 80 -14.49 -13.31 8.82
C PRO A 80 -13.23 -12.74 9.49
N VAL A 81 -12.24 -12.35 8.68
CA VAL A 81 -10.91 -11.93 9.14
C VAL A 81 -10.92 -10.47 9.60
N HIS A 82 -10.14 -10.17 10.64
CA HIS A 82 -9.79 -8.80 11.02
C HIS A 82 -8.50 -8.42 10.31
N LEU A 83 -8.56 -7.43 9.43
CA LEU A 83 -7.43 -7.05 8.60
C LEU A 83 -6.65 -5.91 9.25
N VAL A 84 -5.38 -6.13 9.57
CA VAL A 84 -4.48 -5.10 10.10
C VAL A 84 -3.48 -4.72 9.02
N LEU A 85 -3.48 -3.46 8.61
CA LEU A 85 -2.69 -2.95 7.48
C LEU A 85 -1.76 -1.85 7.96
N HIS A 86 -0.51 -1.91 7.53
CA HIS A 86 0.52 -0.92 7.85
C HIS A 86 1.09 -0.27 6.59
N ASP A 87 1.30 1.04 6.63
CA ASP A 87 2.06 1.79 5.61
C ASP A 87 1.51 1.53 4.18
N SER A 88 2.35 1.05 3.27
CA SER A 88 2.03 0.73 1.87
C SER A 88 1.05 -0.43 1.67
N ALA A 89 0.77 -1.24 2.70
CA ALA A 89 -0.19 -2.34 2.60
C ALA A 89 -1.63 -1.86 2.36
N LEU A 90 -1.91 -0.56 2.58
CA LEU A 90 -3.24 0.04 2.39
C LEU A 90 -3.85 -0.31 1.04
N VAL A 91 -3.13 -0.11 -0.07
CA VAL A 91 -3.71 -0.25 -1.41
C VAL A 91 -4.02 -1.71 -1.74
N ALA A 92 -3.13 -2.63 -1.35
CA ALA A 92 -3.35 -4.06 -1.52
C ALA A 92 -4.49 -4.56 -0.63
N GLY A 93 -4.55 -4.12 0.62
CA GLY A 93 -5.62 -4.46 1.56
C GLY A 93 -6.97 -3.90 1.10
N ALA A 94 -7.01 -2.66 0.60
CA ALA A 94 -8.21 -2.05 0.03
C ALA A 94 -8.76 -2.86 -1.15
N ALA A 95 -7.88 -3.26 -2.08
CA ALA A 95 -8.26 -4.12 -3.20
C ALA A 95 -8.77 -5.49 -2.74
N PHE A 96 -8.13 -6.11 -1.72
CA PHE A 96 -8.59 -7.37 -1.14
C PHE A 96 -10.00 -7.24 -0.51
N VAL A 97 -10.24 -6.20 0.27
CA VAL A 97 -11.54 -5.91 0.91
C VAL A 97 -12.62 -5.69 -0.15
N SER A 98 -12.33 -4.91 -1.19
CA SER A 98 -13.28 -4.65 -2.28
C SER A 98 -13.65 -5.93 -3.04
N ALA A 99 -12.70 -6.86 -3.22
CA ALA A 99 -12.96 -8.14 -3.88
C ALA A 99 -13.65 -9.16 -2.95
N ASN A 100 -13.45 -9.08 -1.63
CA ASN A 100 -13.90 -10.07 -0.65
C ASN A 100 -14.62 -9.44 0.56
N PRO A 101 -15.62 -8.57 0.38
CA PRO A 101 -16.17 -7.77 1.48
C PRO A 101 -16.85 -8.64 2.56
N ALA A 102 -17.41 -9.79 2.19
CA ALA A 102 -18.03 -10.72 3.13
C ALA A 102 -17.02 -11.48 4.00
N ALA A 103 -15.75 -11.56 3.57
CA ALA A 103 -14.70 -12.24 4.30
C ALA A 103 -14.04 -11.35 5.36
N VAL A 104 -14.34 -10.04 5.41
CA VAL A 104 -13.66 -9.08 6.30
C VAL A 104 -14.61 -8.58 7.38
N ARG A 105 -14.19 -8.71 8.64
CA ARG A 105 -14.98 -8.27 9.81
C ARG A 105 -14.70 -6.83 10.21
N SER A 106 -13.44 -6.42 10.15
CA SER A 106 -13.01 -5.05 10.38
C SER A 106 -11.66 -4.79 9.74
N VAL A 107 -11.30 -3.51 9.65
CA VAL A 107 -9.99 -3.07 9.16
C VAL A 107 -9.33 -2.14 10.17
N THR A 108 -8.09 -2.43 10.52
CA THR A 108 -7.23 -1.52 11.28
C THR A 108 -6.14 -0.99 10.37
N LEU A 109 -6.04 0.32 10.25
CA LEU A 109 -4.99 1.02 9.51
C LEU A 109 -3.96 1.56 10.52
N ILE A 110 -2.70 1.23 10.34
CA ILE A 110 -1.59 1.67 11.19
C ILE A 110 -0.66 2.50 10.33
N ASP A 111 -0.55 3.80 10.60
CA ASP A 111 0.34 4.72 9.84
C ASP A 111 0.23 4.55 8.30
N ALA A 112 -0.96 4.18 7.83
CA ALA A 112 -1.17 3.68 6.47
C ALA A 112 -1.60 4.81 5.53
N THR A 113 -0.82 5.03 4.48
CA THR A 113 -1.11 6.04 3.45
C THR A 113 -0.56 5.57 2.10
N ALA A 114 -1.26 5.93 1.03
CA ALA A 114 -0.86 5.55 -0.33
C ALA A 114 0.29 6.41 -0.89
N VAL A 115 0.63 7.53 -0.25
CA VAL A 115 1.47 8.57 -0.85
C VAL A 115 2.91 8.55 -0.34
N LEU A 116 3.10 8.25 0.95
CA LEU A 116 4.36 8.47 1.66
C LEU A 116 4.66 7.27 2.55
N PRO A 117 5.39 6.24 2.09
CA PRO A 117 5.83 5.19 2.98
C PRO A 117 6.87 5.68 3.98
N ALA A 118 7.06 4.94 5.07
CA ALA A 118 8.03 5.28 6.11
C ALA A 118 9.46 4.98 5.69
N PHE A 119 9.67 3.81 5.07
CA PHE A 119 10.98 3.46 4.57
C PHE A 119 11.33 4.31 3.33
N PRO A 120 12.47 5.03 3.35
CA PRO A 120 12.85 5.93 2.25
C PRO A 120 13.46 5.13 1.10
N ALA A 121 12.66 4.30 0.44
CA ALA A 121 13.09 3.37 -0.61
C ALA A 121 13.82 4.07 -1.78
N ALA A 122 13.54 5.36 -2.02
CA ALA A 122 14.27 6.18 -3.01
C ALA A 122 15.79 6.18 -2.80
N VAL A 123 16.28 6.05 -1.55
CA VAL A 123 17.71 5.95 -1.22
C VAL A 123 18.37 4.75 -1.90
N LEU A 124 17.62 3.66 -2.14
CA LEU A 124 18.12 2.46 -2.80
C LEU A 124 18.48 2.71 -4.28
N GLY A 125 17.83 3.68 -4.91
CA GLY A 125 18.11 4.10 -6.30
C GLY A 125 19.31 5.03 -6.45
N VAL A 126 19.88 5.54 -5.35
CA VAL A 126 21.03 6.45 -5.40
C VAL A 126 22.31 5.64 -5.66
N PRO A 127 23.08 5.95 -6.73
CA PRO A 127 24.33 5.25 -7.03
C PRO A 127 25.28 5.22 -5.84
N VAL A 128 25.90 4.07 -5.60
CA VAL A 128 26.80 3.79 -4.45
C VAL A 128 26.10 3.80 -3.09
N LEU A 129 25.37 4.88 -2.74
CA LEU A 129 24.70 5.04 -1.46
C LEU A 129 23.68 3.93 -1.18
N GLY A 130 22.82 3.60 -2.15
CA GLY A 130 21.81 2.55 -1.99
C GLY A 130 22.43 1.18 -1.69
N SER A 131 23.62 0.90 -2.25
CA SER A 131 24.37 -0.32 -1.94
C SER A 131 25.08 -0.25 -0.59
N MET A 132 25.64 0.90 -0.23
CA MET A 132 26.31 1.10 1.06
C MET A 132 25.34 0.98 2.24
N VAL A 133 24.16 1.60 2.15
CA VAL A 133 23.13 1.57 3.19
C VAL A 133 22.77 0.12 3.54
N VAL A 134 22.57 -0.74 2.55
CA VAL A 134 22.21 -2.16 2.78
C VAL A 134 23.42 -2.98 3.26
N ARG A 135 24.63 -2.64 2.84
CA ARG A 135 25.86 -3.37 3.22
C ARG A 135 26.34 -3.05 4.63
N VAL A 136 26.20 -1.80 5.07
CA VAL A 136 26.74 -1.32 6.35
C VAL A 136 25.64 -1.32 7.42
N PRO A 137 25.71 -2.20 8.45
CA PRO A 137 24.65 -2.34 9.45
C PRO A 137 24.32 -1.03 10.18
N ALA A 138 25.33 -0.24 10.53
CA ALA A 138 25.15 1.03 11.24
C ALA A 138 24.39 2.07 10.38
N LEU A 139 24.70 2.14 9.08
CA LEU A 139 23.98 3.04 8.16
C LEU A 139 22.53 2.62 8.00
N PHE A 140 22.28 1.32 7.83
CA PHE A 140 20.92 0.79 7.73
C PHE A 140 20.09 1.08 8.98
N ARG A 141 20.64 0.76 10.16
CA ARG A 141 19.98 1.02 11.45
C ARG A 141 19.74 2.51 11.66
N GLY A 142 20.71 3.36 11.30
CA GLY A 142 20.56 4.82 11.35
C GLY A 142 19.41 5.31 10.45
N LEU A 143 19.29 4.77 9.24
CA LEU A 143 18.20 5.07 8.32
C LEU A 143 16.83 4.68 8.90
N LEU A 144 16.72 3.47 9.46
CA LEU A 144 15.48 3.02 10.11
C LEU A 144 15.12 3.91 11.31
N ARG A 145 16.10 4.31 12.13
CA ARG A 145 15.87 5.21 13.27
C ARG A 145 15.40 6.61 12.86
N LEU A 146 15.90 7.08 11.72
CA LEU A 146 15.58 8.41 11.22
C LEU A 146 14.19 8.48 10.57
N CYS A 147 13.71 7.39 9.97
CA CYS A 147 12.54 7.43 9.09
C CYS A 147 11.38 6.50 9.51
N CYS A 148 11.69 5.43 10.23
CA CYS A 148 10.76 4.32 10.47
C CYS A 148 10.35 4.24 11.94
N ALA A 149 11.28 3.99 12.86
CA ALA A 149 11.00 3.78 14.28
C ALA A 149 11.91 4.65 15.15
N ARG A 150 11.43 5.18 16.27
CA ARG A 150 12.23 5.93 17.26
C ARG A 150 13.26 5.02 17.90
N GLU A 151 12.80 3.84 18.30
CA GLU A 151 13.64 2.79 18.86
C GLU A 151 13.78 1.66 17.86
N MET A 152 15.00 1.16 17.73
CA MET A 152 15.32 0.11 16.77
C MET A 152 16.46 -0.71 17.35
N GLY A 153 16.15 -1.95 17.73
CA GLY A 153 17.12 -2.94 18.20
C GLY A 153 18.17 -3.22 17.13
N ALA A 154 19.40 -3.57 17.54
CA ALA A 154 20.46 -3.90 16.59
C ALA A 154 20.11 -5.17 15.80
N GLU A 155 19.60 -6.19 16.49
CA GLU A 155 19.21 -7.47 15.91
C GLU A 155 18.01 -7.33 14.97
N VAL A 156 16.99 -6.56 15.39
CA VAL A 156 15.81 -6.25 14.58
C VAL A 156 16.21 -5.53 13.29
N ALA A 157 17.03 -4.48 13.38
CA ALA A 157 17.55 -3.80 12.19
C ALA A 157 18.36 -4.74 11.28
N GLU A 158 19.14 -5.64 11.87
CA GLU A 158 19.92 -6.62 11.11
C GLU A 158 19.01 -7.63 10.40
N ALA A 159 17.91 -8.07 11.01
CA ALA A 159 16.94 -8.95 10.38
C ALA A 159 16.31 -8.32 9.13
N HIS A 160 15.85 -7.06 9.24
CA HIS A 160 15.35 -6.28 8.10
C HIS A 160 16.42 -6.11 7.01
N ARG A 161 17.67 -5.83 7.42
CA ARG A 161 18.80 -5.67 6.49
C ARG A 161 19.13 -6.97 5.77
N ALA A 162 19.16 -8.08 6.49
CA ALA A 162 19.43 -9.41 5.94
C ALA A 162 18.36 -9.80 4.91
N ALA A 163 17.09 -9.50 5.18
CA ALA A 163 16.02 -9.74 4.23
C ALA A 163 16.21 -8.97 2.91
N MET A 164 16.63 -7.71 2.98
CA MET A 164 16.92 -6.90 1.79
C MET A 164 18.19 -7.33 1.03
N ARG A 165 19.11 -8.04 1.68
CA ARG A 165 20.33 -8.57 1.04
C ARG A 165 20.10 -9.83 0.24
N MET A 166 18.97 -10.50 0.42
CA MET A 166 18.60 -11.63 -0.43
C MET A 166 18.53 -11.18 -1.89
N GLU A 167 18.87 -12.10 -2.79
CA GLU A 167 18.95 -11.81 -4.22
C GLU A 167 17.64 -11.18 -4.75
N GLY A 168 17.79 -10.05 -5.45
CA GLY A 168 16.67 -9.29 -6.03
C GLY A 168 15.76 -8.55 -5.03
N LYS A 169 15.93 -8.71 -3.70
CA LYS A 169 14.99 -8.12 -2.73
C LYS A 169 15.13 -6.61 -2.56
N ARG A 170 16.35 -6.07 -2.58
CA ARG A 170 16.55 -4.62 -2.59
C ARG A 170 15.83 -3.97 -3.77
N ASP A 171 16.00 -4.55 -4.95
CA ASP A 171 15.40 -4.03 -6.17
C ASP A 171 13.87 -4.21 -6.12
N ALA A 172 13.37 -5.32 -5.57
CA ALA A 172 11.94 -5.53 -5.30
C ALA A 172 11.33 -4.44 -4.40
N VAL A 173 12.01 -4.03 -3.32
CA VAL A 173 11.55 -2.94 -2.44
C VAL A 173 11.50 -1.62 -3.20
N PHE A 174 12.51 -1.35 -4.02
CA PHE A 174 12.56 -0.15 -4.85
C PHE A 174 11.47 -0.12 -5.94
N GLU A 175 11.25 -1.24 -6.63
CA GLU A 175 10.18 -1.37 -7.62
C GLU A 175 8.79 -1.28 -6.98
N SER A 176 8.59 -1.89 -5.81
CA SER A 176 7.32 -1.79 -5.06
C SER A 176 7.02 -0.34 -4.67
N TRP A 177 8.04 0.40 -4.24
CA TRP A 177 7.91 1.83 -3.96
C TRP A 177 7.49 2.63 -5.20
N LYS A 178 8.09 2.36 -6.37
CA LYS A 178 7.70 3.02 -7.63
C LYS A 178 6.28 2.65 -8.08
N ALA A 179 5.85 1.43 -7.75
CA ALA A 179 4.52 0.92 -8.10
C ALA A 179 3.41 1.40 -7.15
N LEU A 180 3.73 2.15 -6.10
CA LEU A 180 2.73 2.69 -5.18
C LEU A 180 1.73 3.56 -5.95
N ASN A 181 0.44 3.27 -5.72
CA ASN A 181 -0.64 3.99 -6.36
C ASN A 181 -0.84 5.37 -5.72
N GLN A 182 -0.14 6.37 -6.24
CA GLN A 182 -0.26 7.76 -5.76
C GLN A 182 -1.63 8.39 -6.03
N SER A 183 -2.48 7.77 -6.86
CA SER A 183 -3.84 8.23 -7.12
C SER A 183 -4.90 7.49 -6.30
N PHE A 184 -4.52 6.67 -5.32
CA PHE A 184 -5.48 6.01 -4.46
C PHE A 184 -6.19 7.02 -3.55
N ASP A 185 -7.50 7.15 -3.69
CA ASP A 185 -8.35 7.98 -2.84
C ASP A 185 -9.07 7.12 -1.79
N LEU A 186 -8.70 7.34 -0.52
CA LEU A 186 -9.24 6.59 0.61
C LEU A 186 -10.74 6.86 0.84
N LYS A 187 -11.20 8.09 0.58
CA LYS A 187 -12.59 8.49 0.76
C LYS A 187 -13.47 7.87 -0.33
N GLU A 188 -13.00 7.88 -1.57
CA GLU A 188 -13.65 7.21 -2.70
C GLU A 188 -13.74 5.71 -2.43
N TRP A 189 -12.65 5.07 -2.01
CA TRP A 189 -12.66 3.65 -1.66
C TRP A 189 -13.64 3.34 -0.53
N ARG A 190 -13.68 4.14 0.55
CA ARG A 190 -14.64 3.98 1.64
C ARG A 190 -16.09 4.04 1.16
N GLY A 191 -16.37 4.88 0.16
CA GLY A 191 -17.69 5.04 -0.47
C GLY A 191 -18.00 4.06 -1.61
N SER A 192 -17.06 3.19 -1.98
CA SER A 192 -17.18 2.35 -3.19
C SER A 192 -18.31 1.32 -3.15
N SER A 193 -18.72 0.87 -1.96
CA SER A 193 -19.85 -0.05 -1.79
C SER A 193 -20.47 0.06 -0.40
N GLU A 194 -21.73 -0.37 -0.26
CA GLU A 194 -22.40 -0.44 1.04
C GLU A 194 -21.68 -1.35 2.05
N ALA A 195 -21.07 -2.43 1.59
CA ALA A 195 -20.34 -3.35 2.45
C ALA A 195 -19.06 -2.70 2.99
N VAL A 196 -18.29 -2.03 2.12
CA VAL A 196 -17.10 -1.29 2.52
C VAL A 196 -17.47 -0.11 3.42
N ARG A 197 -18.55 0.62 3.11
CA ARG A 197 -19.02 1.77 3.91
C ARG A 197 -19.44 1.39 5.33
N LYS A 198 -20.01 0.20 5.53
CA LYS A 198 -20.46 -0.28 6.84
C LYS A 198 -19.38 -1.02 7.64
N LEU A 199 -18.22 -1.28 7.03
CA LEU A 199 -17.15 -2.05 7.65
C LEU A 199 -16.59 -1.28 8.86
N PRO A 200 -16.53 -1.86 10.06
CA PRO A 200 -15.87 -1.22 11.20
C PRO A 200 -14.40 -0.95 10.89
N MET A 201 -13.95 0.27 11.16
CA MET A 201 -12.57 0.68 10.92
C MET A 201 -11.95 1.32 12.15
N MET A 202 -10.67 1.04 12.36
CA MET A 202 -9.82 1.76 13.30
C MET A 202 -8.61 2.32 12.56
N VAL A 203 -8.20 3.54 12.91
CA VAL A 203 -6.99 4.18 12.42
C VAL A 203 -6.11 4.46 13.64
N LEU A 204 -4.96 3.82 13.65
CA LEU A 204 -3.86 4.07 14.58
C LEU A 204 -2.82 4.93 13.85
N TRP A 205 -2.44 6.04 14.44
CA TRP A 205 -1.52 6.99 13.81
C TRP A 205 -0.46 7.50 14.76
N SER A 206 0.78 7.65 14.29
CA SER A 206 1.85 8.18 15.12
C SER A 206 1.60 9.64 15.49
N GLY A 207 1.38 9.88 16.78
CA GLY A 207 1.17 11.22 17.34
C GLY A 207 2.48 11.93 17.72
N SER A 208 3.62 11.25 17.60
CA SER A 208 4.90 11.70 18.20
C SER A 208 6.02 11.94 17.19
N TRP A 209 5.73 11.91 15.88
CA TRP A 209 6.73 11.97 14.83
C TRP A 209 7.06 13.39 14.35
N THR A 210 6.37 13.88 13.32
CA THR A 210 6.57 15.24 12.78
C THR A 210 5.22 15.89 12.54
N ASP A 211 5.13 17.22 12.63
CA ASP A 211 3.89 17.96 12.37
C ASP A 211 3.30 17.61 10.99
N ARG A 212 4.17 17.48 9.97
CA ARG A 212 3.76 17.03 8.64
C ARG A 212 3.09 15.65 8.67
N TRP A 213 3.65 14.70 9.43
CA TRP A 213 3.06 13.36 9.55
C TRP A 213 1.75 13.38 10.31
N ILE A 214 1.66 14.18 11.38
CA ILE A 214 0.41 14.37 12.14
C ILE A 214 -0.68 14.97 11.24
N ASP A 215 -0.34 15.94 10.40
CA ASP A 215 -1.27 16.55 9.43
C ASP A 215 -1.73 15.57 8.35
N GLU A 216 -0.88 14.65 7.89
CA GLU A 216 -1.33 13.55 7.02
C GLU A 216 -2.34 12.65 7.74
N GLY A 217 -2.15 12.36 9.03
CA GLY A 217 -3.12 11.61 9.83
C GLY A 217 -4.48 12.29 9.90
N LYS A 218 -4.50 13.63 10.05
CA LYS A 218 -5.75 14.41 10.01
C LYS A 218 -6.49 14.27 8.68
N LYS A 219 -5.76 14.18 7.55
CA LYS A 219 -6.38 13.93 6.23
C LYS A 219 -6.98 12.54 6.13
N VAL A 220 -6.29 11.52 6.66
CA VAL A 220 -6.80 10.14 6.73
C VAL A 220 -8.09 10.07 7.53
N VAL A 221 -8.15 10.72 8.71
CA VAL A 221 -9.35 10.78 9.54
C VAL A 221 -10.49 11.52 8.85
N ALA A 222 -10.20 12.62 8.15
CA ALA A 222 -11.22 13.34 7.38
C ALA A 222 -11.81 12.50 6.24
N ALA A 223 -11.04 11.55 5.69
CA ALA A 223 -11.52 10.61 4.68
C ALA A 223 -12.34 9.44 5.28
N LEU A 224 -12.16 9.14 6.56
CA LEU A 224 -12.81 8.05 7.30
C LEU A 224 -13.50 8.57 8.57
N PRO A 225 -14.55 9.41 8.46
CA PRO A 225 -15.14 10.11 9.60
C PRO A 225 -15.83 9.19 10.62
N ASP A 226 -16.11 7.95 10.24
CA ASP A 226 -16.77 6.93 11.06
C ASP A 226 -15.80 5.87 11.62
N ALA A 227 -14.49 6.01 11.36
CA ALA A 227 -13.47 5.15 11.94
C ALA A 227 -13.11 5.57 13.37
N LYS A 228 -12.82 4.61 14.25
CA LYS A 228 -12.18 4.87 15.55
C LYS A 228 -10.76 5.39 15.28
N PHE A 229 -10.47 6.63 15.64
CA PHE A 229 -9.13 7.20 15.48
C PHE A 229 -8.42 7.31 16.82
N VAL A 230 -7.19 6.81 16.89
CA VAL A 230 -6.34 6.86 18.09
C VAL A 230 -4.92 7.22 17.68
N TYR A 231 -4.31 8.15 18.40
CA TYR A 231 -2.87 8.39 18.30
C TYR A 231 -2.11 7.37 19.16
N HIS A 232 -1.03 6.80 18.63
CA HIS A 232 -0.08 6.00 19.41
C HIS A 232 1.24 6.73 19.61
N SER A 233 2.03 6.22 20.55
CA SER A 233 3.29 6.81 20.99
C SER A 233 4.49 6.47 20.09
N GLY A 234 4.42 5.36 19.34
CA GLY A 234 5.50 4.87 18.47
C GLY A 234 5.85 5.76 17.28
N GLY A 235 6.91 5.38 16.56
CA GLY A 235 7.30 5.97 15.28
C GLY A 235 6.33 5.60 14.15
N ARG A 236 6.79 5.69 12.90
CA ARG A 236 5.99 5.28 11.73
C ARG A 236 5.95 3.76 11.52
N TRP A 237 6.84 3.01 12.17
CA TRP A 237 6.88 1.54 12.30
C TRP A 237 6.61 1.16 13.76
N PRO A 238 5.40 1.45 14.27
CA PRO A 238 5.07 1.26 15.67
C PRO A 238 5.07 -0.21 16.12
N GLN A 239 5.04 -1.16 15.19
CA GLN A 239 5.29 -2.57 15.49
C GLN A 239 6.69 -2.85 16.04
N GLU A 240 7.64 -1.93 15.84
CA GLU A 240 9.02 -2.09 16.33
C GLU A 240 9.29 -1.33 17.64
N ASP A 241 8.50 -0.29 17.95
CA ASP A 241 8.78 0.62 19.08
C ASP A 241 7.56 0.98 19.96
N ALA A 242 6.37 0.44 19.68
CA ALA A 242 5.16 0.61 20.47
C ALA A 242 4.22 -0.61 20.38
N TYR A 243 4.77 -1.82 20.18
CA TYR A 243 3.98 -3.02 19.90
C TYR A 243 2.99 -3.40 21.02
N ASP A 244 3.35 -3.17 22.28
CA ASP A 244 2.47 -3.43 23.43
C ASP A 244 1.20 -2.57 23.35
N GLU A 245 1.37 -1.25 23.20
CA GLU A 245 0.27 -0.29 23.02
C GLU A 245 -0.61 -0.66 21.82
N LEU A 246 0.01 -0.99 20.68
CA LEU A 246 -0.71 -1.39 19.48
C LEU A 246 -1.56 -2.64 19.71
N SER A 247 -0.98 -3.65 20.36
CA SER A 247 -1.65 -4.92 20.61
C SER A 247 -2.88 -4.75 21.50
N GLU A 248 -2.79 -3.91 22.53
CA GLU A 248 -3.89 -3.59 23.43
C GLU A 248 -5.01 -2.84 22.71
N LEU A 249 -4.67 -1.81 21.95
CA LEU A 249 -5.65 -1.02 21.18
C LEU A 249 -6.39 -1.86 20.13
N ILE A 250 -5.66 -2.76 19.45
CA ILE A 250 -6.24 -3.68 18.46
C ILE A 250 -7.13 -4.70 19.14
N ALA A 251 -6.69 -5.30 20.25
CA ALA A 251 -7.47 -6.28 21.00
C ALA A 251 -8.77 -5.65 21.53
N GLU A 252 -8.69 -4.46 22.14
CA GLU A 252 -9.87 -3.71 22.59
C GLU A 252 -10.82 -3.42 21.44
N PHE A 253 -10.31 -2.95 20.29
CA PHE A 253 -11.14 -2.69 19.13
C PHE A 253 -11.84 -3.95 18.63
N VAL A 254 -11.10 -5.03 18.37
CA VAL A 254 -11.67 -6.29 17.85
C VAL A 254 -12.70 -6.90 18.80
N THR A 255 -12.41 -6.92 20.10
CA THR A 255 -13.32 -7.48 21.12
C THR A 255 -14.56 -6.62 21.38
N SER A 256 -14.49 -5.31 21.10
CA SER A 256 -15.64 -4.40 21.20
C SER A 256 -16.67 -4.59 20.08
N LEU A 257 -16.27 -5.22 18.97
CA LEU A 257 -17.16 -5.45 17.84
C LEU A 257 -18.19 -6.53 18.20
N PRO A 258 -19.44 -6.42 17.72
CA PRO A 258 -20.44 -7.45 17.95
C PRO A 258 -19.90 -8.81 17.48
N THR A 259 -20.16 -9.87 18.23
CA THR A 259 -19.92 -11.24 17.74
C THR A 259 -20.83 -11.50 16.53
N SER A 260 -20.38 -12.33 15.58
CA SER A 260 -21.26 -12.75 14.50
C SER A 260 -22.49 -13.47 15.09
N VAL A 261 -23.68 -13.30 14.49
CA VAL A 261 -24.94 -13.91 14.95
C VAL A 261 -24.82 -15.45 15.11
N ARG A 262 -23.84 -16.06 14.44
CA ARG A 262 -23.61 -17.51 14.50
C ARG A 262 -22.63 -17.95 15.61
N SER A 263 -21.70 -17.10 16.05
CA SER A 263 -20.89 -17.37 17.26
C SER A 263 -21.78 -17.47 18.49
N GLN A 264 -22.80 -16.60 18.59
CA GLN A 264 -23.79 -16.66 19.66
C GLN A 264 -24.58 -17.98 19.69
N HIS A 265 -24.89 -18.56 18.52
CA HIS A 265 -25.59 -19.84 18.44
C HIS A 265 -24.69 -21.01 18.86
N ILE A 266 -23.38 -20.96 18.57
CA ILE A 266 -22.44 -22.01 18.96
C ILE A 266 -22.19 -21.98 20.47
N ASP A 267 -22.00 -20.78 21.05
CA ASP A 267 -21.78 -20.61 22.50
C ASP A 267 -23.04 -20.95 23.32
N GLN A 268 -24.23 -20.60 22.83
CA GLN A 268 -25.49 -21.03 23.49
C GLN A 268 -25.72 -22.54 23.40
N SER A 269 -25.25 -23.19 22.34
CA SER A 269 -25.38 -24.65 22.18
C SER A 269 -24.43 -25.40 23.12
N SER A 270 -23.23 -24.86 23.37
CA SER A 270 -22.26 -25.43 24.31
C SER A 270 -22.64 -25.18 25.77
N GLU A 271 -23.19 -24.02 26.11
CA GLU A 271 -23.73 -23.75 27.46
C GLU A 271 -24.98 -24.60 27.79
N GLN A 272 -25.82 -24.91 26.80
CA GLN A 272 -26.95 -25.83 27.00
C GLN A 272 -26.51 -27.30 27.16
N ALA A 273 -25.41 -27.70 26.53
CA ALA A 273 -24.86 -29.05 26.66
C ALA A 273 -24.20 -29.28 28.03
N THR A 274 -23.55 -28.26 28.61
CA THR A 274 -22.95 -28.35 29.96
C THR A 274 -23.95 -28.18 31.10
N ALA A 275 -25.13 -27.61 30.84
CA ALA A 275 -26.22 -27.52 31.81
C ALA A 275 -27.12 -28.78 31.86
N GLN A 276 -26.86 -29.79 31.03
CA GLN A 276 -27.59 -31.07 30.96
C GLN A 276 -26.80 -32.28 31.50
N GLU A 277 -25.58 -32.08 32.01
CA GLU A 277 -24.85 -33.06 32.84
C GLU A 277 -25.01 -32.74 34.34
#